data_AF-X5VMD3-F1
#
_entry.id   AF-X5VMD3-F1
#
_cell.length_a   1.000
_cell.length_b   1.000
_cell.length_c   1.000
_cell.angle_alpha   90.00
_cell.angle_beta   90.00
_cell.angle_gamma   90.00
#
_symmetry.space_group_name_H-M   'P 1'
#
loop_
_entity.id
_entity.type
_entity.pdbx_description
1 polymer ?
#
loop_
_entity_poly.entity_id
_entity_poly.type
_entity_poly.pdbx_seq_one_letter_code
_entity_poly.pdbx_strand_id
1 'polypeptide(L)'
;MQRLIGAYFNSVRAFRKLAASERAFQQELMLLVLALPLGWFVSVSWRGYALLIGAVLLLIMVEVLNTGIEAACDAFSREFNVDIQLAKDCGSLAVLISVIIVAGVWGIALIERITGLPI
;
A
#
# COMPACT_ATOMS: atom_id res chain seq x y z
N MET A 1 -8.41 -25.50 -11.88
CA MET A 1 -8.13 -25.36 -10.43
C MET A 1 -6.65 -25.26 -10.08
N GLN A 2 -5.74 -26.08 -10.65
CA GLN A 2 -4.31 -26.06 -10.30
C GLN A 2 -3.63 -24.66 -10.45
N ARG A 3 -4.01 -23.86 -11.46
CA ARG A 3 -3.50 -22.48 -11.64
C ARG A 3 -3.89 -21.53 -10.50
N LEU A 4 -5.12 -21.61 -9.99
CA LEU A 4 -5.60 -20.77 -8.87
C LEU A 4 -4.88 -21.12 -7.57
N ILE A 5 -4.66 -22.41 -7.33
CA ILE A 5 -3.93 -22.91 -6.16
C ILE A 5 -2.47 -22.45 -6.21
N GLY A 6 -1.83 -22.54 -7.38
CA GLY A 6 -0.47 -22.02 -7.58
C GLY A 6 -0.36 -20.51 -7.33
N ALA A 7 -1.30 -19.72 -7.83
CA ALA A 7 -1.35 -18.28 -7.57
C ALA A 7 -1.47 -17.95 -6.08
N TYR A 8 -2.33 -18.67 -5.35
CA TYR A 8 -2.48 -18.51 -3.91
C TYR A 8 -1.16 -18.75 -3.15
N PHE A 9 -0.44 -19.84 -3.46
CA PHE A 9 0.84 -20.12 -2.81
C PHE A 9 1.92 -19.10 -3.17
N ASN A 10 1.89 -18.55 -4.38
CA ASN A 10 2.79 -17.45 -4.77
C ASN A 10 2.50 -16.19 -3.94
N SER A 11 1.24 -15.81 -3.79
CA SER A 11 0.82 -14.68 -2.95
C SER A 11 1.22 -14.85 -1.48
N VAL A 12 0.98 -16.03 -0.90
CA VAL A 12 1.37 -16.32 0.50
C VAL A 12 2.88 -16.23 0.70
N ARG A 13 3.67 -16.73 -0.27
CA ARG A 13 5.12 -16.66 -0.22
C ARG A 13 5.62 -15.22 -0.29
N ALA A 14 5.07 -14.43 -1.20
CA ALA A 14 5.39 -13.00 -1.33
C ALA A 14 5.07 -12.26 -0.02
N PHE A 15 3.86 -12.43 0.51
CA PHE A 15 3.44 -11.81 1.76
C PHE A 15 4.39 -12.15 2.92
N ARG A 16 4.71 -13.44 3.12
CA ARG A 16 5.63 -13.86 4.20
C ARG A 16 7.03 -13.28 4.05
N LYS A 17 7.55 -13.20 2.81
CA LYS A 17 8.86 -12.62 2.55
C LYS A 17 8.85 -11.13 2.90
N LEU A 18 7.92 -10.37 2.33
CA LEU A 18 7.83 -8.92 2.52
C LEU A 18 7.58 -8.57 4.00
N ALA A 19 6.68 -9.28 4.67
CA ALA A 19 6.40 -9.09 6.10
C ALA A 19 7.61 -9.36 7.00
N ALA A 20 8.58 -10.18 6.56
CA ALA A 20 9.76 -10.51 7.35
C ALA A 20 10.98 -9.64 7.00
N SER A 21 11.16 -9.25 5.74
CA SER A 21 12.37 -8.57 5.26
C SER A 21 12.21 -7.08 4.97
N GLU A 22 11.02 -6.63 4.55
CA GLU A 22 10.83 -5.27 4.06
C GLU A 22 10.24 -4.36 5.13
N ARG A 23 11.05 -3.40 5.61
CA ARG A 23 10.63 -2.46 6.65
C ARG A 23 9.46 -1.56 6.20
N ALA A 24 9.47 -1.12 4.93
CA ALA A 24 8.39 -0.31 4.38
C ALA A 24 7.05 -1.07 4.41
N PHE A 25 7.04 -2.30 3.89
CA PHE A 25 5.87 -3.17 3.95
C PHE A 25 5.40 -3.46 5.39
N GLN A 26 6.33 -3.66 6.34
CA GLN A 26 5.98 -3.83 7.76
C GLN A 26 5.29 -2.59 8.34
N GLN A 27 5.78 -1.38 8.01
CA GLN A 27 5.16 -0.13 8.45
C GLN A 27 3.75 0.05 7.88
N GLU A 28 3.55 -0.28 6.62
CA GLU A 28 2.23 -0.20 5.99
C GLU A 28 1.26 -1.25 6.52
N LEU A 29 1.73 -2.46 6.84
CA LEU A 29 0.90 -3.47 7.49
C LEU A 29 0.49 -3.02 8.90
N MET A 30 1.40 -2.38 9.65
CA MET A 30 1.07 -1.76 10.93
C MET A 30 0.06 -0.62 10.75
N LEU A 31 0.23 0.20 9.71
CA LEU A 31 -0.73 1.25 9.36
C LEU A 31 -2.12 0.66 9.08
N LEU A 32 -2.22 -0.47 8.36
CA LEU A 32 -3.48 -1.16 8.12
C LEU A 32 -4.12 -1.67 9.42
N VAL A 33 -3.31 -2.29 10.30
CA VAL A 33 -3.78 -2.78 11.60
C VAL A 33 -4.34 -1.64 12.46
N LEU A 34 -3.73 -0.45 12.42
CA LEU A 34 -4.23 0.75 13.10
C LEU A 34 -5.44 1.38 12.39
N ALA A 35 -5.45 1.36 11.06
CA ALA A 35 -6.52 1.91 10.23
C ALA A 35 -7.86 1.20 10.47
N LEU A 36 -7.86 -0.10 10.73
CA LEU A 36 -9.09 -0.88 10.98
C LEU A 36 -9.90 -0.33 12.18
N PRO A 37 -9.37 -0.26 13.42
CA PRO A 37 -10.12 0.31 14.54
C PRO A 37 -10.30 1.83 14.38
N LEU A 38 -9.28 2.58 13.94
CA LEU A 38 -9.39 4.03 13.85
C LEU A 38 -10.43 4.45 12.79
N GLY A 39 -10.46 3.77 11.65
CA GLY A 39 -11.42 4.05 10.59
C GLY A 39 -12.85 3.84 11.06
N TRP A 40 -13.08 2.85 11.92
CA TRP A 40 -14.39 2.60 12.51
C TRP A 40 -14.85 3.76 13.40
N PHE A 41 -13.93 4.35 14.18
CA PHE A 41 -14.24 5.50 15.03
C PHE A 41 -14.37 6.82 14.26
N VAL A 42 -13.57 7.00 13.20
CA VAL A 42 -13.54 8.23 12.41
C VAL A 42 -14.72 8.30 11.45
N SER A 43 -15.03 7.19 10.77
CA SER A 43 -16.06 7.23 9.73
C SER A 43 -17.47 7.32 10.29
N VAL A 44 -18.29 8.14 9.64
CA VAL A 44 -19.74 8.26 9.93
C VAL A 44 -20.59 7.27 9.14
N SER A 45 -20.01 6.54 8.16
CA SER A 45 -20.74 5.60 7.32
C SER A 45 -19.89 4.40 6.89
N TRP A 46 -20.55 3.30 6.53
CA TRP A 46 -19.86 2.12 5.98
C TRP A 46 -19.09 2.41 4.68
N ARG A 47 -19.57 3.36 3.87
CA ARG A 47 -18.91 3.77 2.64
C ARG A 47 -17.61 4.51 2.93
N GLY A 48 -17.64 5.45 3.89
CA GLY A 48 -16.44 6.16 4.33
C GLY A 48 -15.43 5.21 4.97
N TYR A 49 -15.89 4.26 5.80
CA TYR A 49 -15.03 3.24 6.38
C TYR A 49 -14.33 2.40 5.30
N ALA A 50 -15.10 1.91 4.32
CA ALA A 50 -14.54 1.16 3.19
C ALA A 50 -13.53 1.99 2.39
N LEU A 51 -13.75 3.29 2.22
CA LEU A 51 -12.83 4.19 1.53
C LEU A 51 -11.52 4.38 2.31
N LEU A 52 -11.59 4.57 3.64
CA LEU A 52 -10.42 4.72 4.51
C LEU A 52 -9.53 3.47 4.51
N ILE A 53 -10.14 2.30 4.64
CA ILE A 53 -9.42 1.02 4.58
C ILE A 53 -8.92 0.75 3.16
N GLY A 54 -9.75 1.01 2.15
CA GLY A 54 -9.40 0.84 0.75
C GLY A 54 -8.19 1.68 0.33
N ALA A 55 -8.06 2.91 0.82
CA ALA A 55 -6.89 3.75 0.56
C ALA A 55 -5.60 3.13 1.11
N VAL A 56 -5.63 2.57 2.33
CA VAL A 56 -4.46 1.91 2.93
C VAL A 56 -4.12 0.62 2.20
N LEU A 57 -5.13 -0.16 1.77
CA LEU A 57 -4.90 -1.34 0.93
C LEU A 57 -4.33 -0.99 -0.45
N LEU A 58 -4.70 0.15 -1.02
CA LEU A 58 -4.12 0.66 -2.27
C LEU A 58 -2.64 1.00 -2.07
N LEU A 59 -2.27 1.68 -0.97
CA LEU A 59 -0.88 1.95 -0.62
C LEU A 59 -0.06 0.64 -0.56
N ILE A 60 -0.55 -0.35 0.20
CA ILE A 60 0.11 -1.67 0.30
C ILE A 60 0.23 -2.36 -1.07
N MET A 61 -0.80 -2.25 -1.91
CA MET A 61 -0.77 -2.82 -3.26
C MET A 61 0.34 -2.18 -4.10
N VAL A 62 0.47 -0.85 -4.05
CA VAL A 62 1.49 -0.11 -4.79
C VAL A 62 2.90 -0.45 -4.28
N GLU A 63 3.09 -0.58 -2.97
CA GLU A 63 4.37 -0.99 -2.38
C GLU A 63 4.78 -2.40 -2.82
N VAL A 64 3.85 -3.36 -2.81
CA VAL A 64 4.11 -4.72 -3.30
C VAL A 64 4.52 -4.72 -4.78
N LEU A 65 3.89 -3.85 -5.60
CA LEU A 65 4.29 -3.67 -7.00
C LEU A 65 5.67 -3.02 -7.13
N ASN A 66 5.96 -1.99 -6.33
CA ASN A 66 7.26 -1.34 -6.28
C ASN A 66 8.38 -2.33 -5.94
N THR A 67 8.21 -3.12 -4.88
CA THR A 67 9.19 -4.18 -4.54
C THR A 67 9.33 -5.22 -5.65
N GLY A 68 8.24 -5.52 -6.37
CA GLY A 68 8.28 -6.37 -7.55
C GLY A 68 9.13 -5.81 -8.69
N ILE A 69 9.00 -4.51 -8.96
CA ILE A 69 9.81 -3.77 -9.96
C ILE A 69 11.28 -3.78 -9.54
N GLU A 70 11.58 -3.42 -8.29
CA GLU A 70 12.95 -3.43 -7.76
C GLU A 70 13.60 -4.81 -7.88
N ALA A 71 12.89 -5.86 -7.49
CA ALA A 71 13.38 -7.23 -7.60
C ALA A 71 13.62 -7.66 -9.06
N ALA A 72 12.77 -7.23 -9.99
CA ALA A 72 12.95 -7.51 -11.42
C ALA A 72 14.18 -6.77 -11.99
N CYS A 73 14.35 -5.50 -11.64
CA CYS A 73 15.51 -4.70 -12.01
C CYS A 73 16.81 -5.29 -11.45
N ASP A 74 16.84 -5.65 -10.16
CA ASP A 74 18.02 -6.22 -9.51
C ASP A 74 18.40 -7.61 -10.04
N ALA A 75 17.41 -8.36 -10.55
CA ALA A 75 17.64 -9.62 -11.22
C ALA A 75 18.23 -9.44 -12.64
N PHE A 76 17.91 -8.33 -13.31
CA PHE A 76 18.42 -8.02 -14.65
C PHE A 76 19.87 -7.52 -14.59
N SER A 77 20.17 -6.52 -13.77
CA SER A 77 21.54 -6.03 -13.55
C SER A 77 21.67 -5.32 -12.21
N ARG A 78 22.83 -5.48 -11.58
CA ARG A 78 23.23 -4.72 -10.38
C ARG A 78 24.19 -3.58 -10.69
N GLU A 79 24.64 -3.47 -11.94
CA GLU A 79 25.42 -2.32 -12.38
C GLU A 79 24.52 -1.11 -12.57
N PHE A 80 25.10 0.08 -12.42
CA PHE A 80 24.35 1.31 -12.64
C PHE A 80 23.87 1.40 -14.10
N ASN A 81 22.57 1.66 -14.26
CA ASN A 81 21.95 1.91 -15.55
C ASN A 81 20.84 2.95 -15.36
N VAL A 82 20.82 3.96 -16.24
CA VAL A 82 19.89 5.10 -16.15
C VAL A 82 18.42 4.69 -16.32
N ASP A 83 18.13 3.70 -17.17
CA ASP A 83 16.78 3.21 -17.39
C ASP A 83 16.29 2.37 -16.21
N ILE A 84 17.18 1.58 -15.58
CA ILE A 84 16.89 0.86 -14.33
C ILE A 84 16.62 1.85 -13.20
N GLN A 85 17.41 2.91 -13.11
CA GLN A 85 17.18 3.98 -12.14
C GLN A 85 15.79 4.60 -12.34
N LEU A 86 15.46 4.99 -13.57
CA LEU A 86 14.14 5.56 -13.90
C LEU A 86 12.99 4.61 -13.53
N ALA A 87 13.13 3.31 -13.77
CA ALA A 87 12.11 2.32 -13.40
C ALA A 87 11.87 2.27 -11.89
N LYS A 88 12.95 2.30 -11.08
CA LYS A 88 12.86 2.33 -9.61
C LYS A 88 12.30 3.66 -9.09
N ASP A 89 12.71 4.79 -9.69
CA ASP A 89 12.20 6.12 -9.34
C ASP A 89 10.70 6.24 -9.61
N CYS A 90 10.21 5.70 -10.72
CA CYS A 90 8.77 5.62 -11.03
C CYS A 90 8.00 4.79 -10.00
N GLY A 91 8.55 3.65 -9.56
CA GLY A 91 7.95 2.82 -8.52
C GLY A 91 7.86 3.58 -7.18
N SER A 92 8.95 4.25 -6.78
CA SER A 92 8.99 5.09 -5.58
C SER A 92 8.01 6.27 -5.65
N LEU A 93 7.87 6.92 -6.81
CA LEU A 93 6.91 7.99 -7.03
C LEU A 93 5.46 7.49 -6.88
N ALA A 94 5.15 6.30 -7.38
CA ALA A 94 3.83 5.70 -7.22
C ALA A 94 3.48 5.49 -5.73
N VAL A 95 4.43 4.99 -4.93
CA VAL A 95 4.27 4.85 -3.48
C VAL A 95 3.99 6.22 -2.85
N LEU A 96 4.77 7.26 -3.17
CA LEU A 96 4.55 8.62 -2.68
C LEU A 96 3.14 9.14 -3.01
N ILE A 97 2.67 8.96 -4.24
CA ILE A 97 1.32 9.36 -4.66
C ILE A 97 0.26 8.63 -3.82
N SER A 98 0.44 7.33 -3.57
CA SER A 98 -0.50 6.56 -2.74
C SER A 98 -0.51 6.99 -1.28
N VAL A 99 0.63 7.41 -0.71
CA VAL A 99 0.71 8.03 0.62
C VAL A 99 -0.08 9.34 0.67
N ILE A 100 0.04 10.19 -0.36
CA ILE A 100 -0.73 11.45 -0.46
C ILE A 100 -2.24 11.16 -0.50
N ILE A 101 -2.66 10.13 -1.25
CA ILE A 101 -4.06 9.69 -1.30
C ILE A 101 -4.54 9.26 0.09
N VAL A 102 -3.79 8.41 0.79
CA VAL A 102 -4.12 7.98 2.15
C VAL A 102 -4.26 9.18 3.08
N ALA A 103 -3.28 10.07 3.07
CA ALA A 103 -3.28 11.28 3.91
C ALA A 103 -4.47 12.19 3.61
N GLY A 104 -4.81 12.38 2.33
CA GLY A 104 -5.95 13.20 1.90
C GLY A 104 -7.29 12.63 2.33
N VAL A 105 -7.53 11.34 2.06
CA VAL A 105 -8.80 10.68 2.42
C VAL A 105 -8.99 10.65 3.94
N TRP A 106 -7.94 10.31 4.70
CA TRP A 106 -8.00 10.32 6.17
C TRP A 106 -8.13 11.72 6.74
N GLY A 107 -7.42 12.71 6.17
CA GLY A 107 -7.51 14.11 6.58
C GLY A 107 -8.93 14.65 6.42
N ILE A 108 -9.57 14.41 5.28
CA ILE A 108 -10.95 14.82 5.02
C ILE A 108 -11.91 14.15 6.03
N ALA A 109 -11.81 12.82 6.20
CA ALA A 109 -12.68 12.10 7.13
C ALA A 109 -12.51 12.56 8.59
N LEU A 110 -11.30 12.92 9.01
CA LEU A 110 -11.04 13.47 10.34
C LEU A 110 -11.66 14.86 10.50
N ILE A 111 -11.56 15.74 9.49
CA ILE A 111 -12.17 17.06 9.53
C ILE A 111 -13.70 16.94 9.56
N GLU A 112 -14.30 16.09 8.73
CA GLU A 112 -15.74 15.78 8.77
C GLU A 112 -16.15 15.32 10.17
N ARG A 113 -15.39 14.40 10.77
CA ARG A 113 -15.66 13.88 12.11
C ARG A 113 -15.60 14.94 13.21
N ILE A 114 -14.64 15.87 13.14
CA ILE A 114 -14.44 16.91 14.16
C ILE A 114 -15.45 18.05 14.01
N THR A 115 -15.73 18.46 12.77
CA THR A 115 -16.59 19.61 12.48
C THR A 115 -18.08 19.23 12.41
N GLY A 116 -18.39 17.97 12.14
CA GLY A 116 -19.74 17.50 11.84
C GLY A 116 -20.30 18.01 10.50
N LEU A 117 -19.47 18.69 9.70
CA LEU A 117 -19.85 19.18 8.38
C LEU A 117 -19.57 18.09 7.34
N PRO A 118 -20.54 17.75 6.47
CA PRO A 118 -20.29 16.85 5.36
C PRO A 118 -19.42 17.57 4.32
N ILE A 119 -18.12 17.25 4.32
CA ILE A 119 -17.09 17.81 3.42
C ILE A 119 -16.78 16.80 2.32
#